data_AF-A0AAU9LET3-F1
#
_entry.id   AF-A0AAU9LET3-F1
#
_cell.length_a   1.000
_cell.length_b   1.000
_cell.length_c   1.000
_cell.angle_alpha   90.00
_cell.angle_beta   90.00
_cell.angle_gamma   90.00
#
_symmetry.space_group_name_H-M   'P 1'
#
loop_
_entity.id
_entity.type
_entity.pdbx_description
1 polymer ?
#
loop_
_entity_poly.entity_id
_entity_poly.type
_entity_poly.pdbx_seq_one_letter_code
_entity_poly.pdbx_strand_id
1 'polypeptide(L)'
;MTMMSNQVVQLELRRSIMVGSDFVPGQYVYIKVDTIGNEWHPFSISSSPLCNRHSFVLNVKVQGSFTSQLLRLVKKQQLHTIHVDGYYGSEIKLAPHMVFIAGGSGMTPFLSLLDHLKTLGNIHDQDEMLTDECELPRTLWVIWTCRDLELLEAYAKLLDAVNRCSRWKCKIWLHHTYTDENRCTSSDDDCQTEPDDMSEDSSPRAQRFYPVSLNRHAFSGHSYMLGLPLFVSTALGCLLLILCVFRLKEFSSKSFTRRLLLLGAGTLGALLGATFVLSFMQRRNARKSSQDSDGVMDIAMDEMEIASLDVMSPITPSTPRSMPSPAQSLLHCSFLIEKERPDLGLRLRIVHKEIREHYGMNAEVALLISGPADLQRDALLQARELVEPAFAIHEKSFLL
;
A
#
# COMPACT_ATOMS: atom_id res chain seq x y z
N MET A 1 -16.35 9.24 -10.42
CA MET A 1 -15.78 7.90 -10.68
C MET A 1 -15.52 7.81 -12.17
N THR A 2 -14.31 7.42 -12.57
CA THR A 2 -13.93 7.32 -13.99
C THR A 2 -13.37 5.94 -14.23
N MET A 3 -13.92 5.22 -15.21
CA MET A 3 -13.32 3.97 -15.66
C MET A 3 -12.12 4.30 -16.54
N MET A 4 -10.93 3.82 -16.13
CA MET A 4 -9.73 3.94 -16.95
C MET A 4 -9.67 2.79 -17.95
N SER A 5 -10.06 1.57 -17.55
CA SER A 5 -10.33 0.44 -18.44
C SER A 5 -11.08 -0.71 -17.73
N ASN A 6 -11.32 -1.83 -18.43
CA ASN A 6 -11.81 -3.11 -17.90
C ASN A 6 -10.87 -3.75 -16.86
N GLN A 7 -9.61 -3.34 -16.77
CA GLN A 7 -8.64 -3.92 -15.83
C GLN A 7 -8.27 -3.00 -14.65
N VAL A 8 -8.53 -1.69 -14.75
CA VAL A 8 -8.19 -0.72 -13.69
C VAL A 8 -9.36 0.23 -13.45
N VAL A 9 -9.77 0.33 -12.19
CA VAL A 9 -10.83 1.22 -11.72
C VAL A 9 -10.22 2.37 -10.94
N GLN A 10 -10.56 3.61 -11.32
CA GLN A 10 -10.18 4.79 -10.56
C GLN A 10 -11.34 5.20 -9.64
N LEU A 11 -11.08 5.13 -8.33
CA LEU A 11 -12.01 5.54 -7.29
C LEU A 11 -11.56 6.88 -6.72
N GLU A 12 -12.43 7.88 -6.79
CA GLU A 12 -12.23 9.14 -6.08
C GLU A 12 -13.11 9.13 -4.84
N LEU A 13 -12.48 9.18 -3.67
CA LEU A 13 -13.14 9.07 -2.37
C LEU A 13 -13.02 10.40 -1.62
N ARG A 14 -14.08 10.76 -0.89
CA ARG A 14 -14.08 11.98 -0.08
C ARG A 14 -13.16 11.83 1.13
N ARG A 15 -12.44 12.89 1.46
CA ARG A 15 -11.65 13.01 2.69
C ARG A 15 -12.55 13.35 3.88
N SER A 16 -12.13 12.92 5.06
CA SER A 16 -12.68 13.46 6.30
C SER A 16 -12.27 14.93 6.44
N ILE A 17 -13.15 15.76 7.00
CA ILE A 17 -12.92 17.19 7.26
C ILE A 17 -12.31 17.38 8.67
N MET A 18 -12.03 16.29 9.39
CA MET A 18 -11.48 16.38 10.74
C MET A 18 -10.03 16.89 10.73
N VAL A 19 -9.73 17.80 11.65
CA VAL A 19 -8.38 18.38 11.80
C VAL A 19 -7.40 17.27 12.17
N GLY A 20 -6.31 17.15 11.40
CA GLY A 20 -5.28 16.11 11.59
C GLY A 20 -5.48 14.84 10.75
N SER A 21 -6.49 14.78 9.88
CA SER A 21 -6.71 13.66 8.94
C SER A 21 -6.26 13.99 7.51
N ASP A 22 -5.08 14.59 7.32
CA ASP A 22 -4.49 14.69 5.98
C ASP A 22 -3.48 13.57 5.78
N PHE A 23 -3.39 13.08 4.53
CA PHE A 23 -2.41 12.09 4.15
C PHE A 23 -1.19 12.75 3.54
N VAL A 24 -0.06 12.04 3.61
CA VAL A 24 1.16 12.40 2.90
C VAL A 24 1.38 11.47 1.69
N PRO A 25 2.06 11.95 0.63
CA PRO A 25 2.31 11.13 -0.54
C PRO A 25 3.02 9.80 -0.20
N GLY A 26 2.58 8.73 -0.85
CA GLY A 26 3.08 7.38 -0.61
C GLY A 26 2.40 6.61 0.53
N GLN A 27 1.39 7.20 1.19
CA GLN A 27 0.52 6.48 2.12
C GLN A 27 -0.55 5.64 1.40
N TYR A 28 -1.16 4.74 2.16
CA TYR A 28 -2.22 3.86 1.72
C TYR A 28 -3.38 3.83 2.73
N VAL A 29 -4.52 3.31 2.29
CA VAL A 29 -5.72 3.11 3.11
C VAL A 29 -6.21 1.69 2.97
N TYR A 30 -6.95 1.20 3.95
CA TYR A 30 -7.80 0.04 3.79
C TYR A 30 -9.21 0.48 3.39
N ILE A 31 -9.81 -0.21 2.43
CA ILE A 31 -11.20 0.00 2.06
C ILE A 31 -12.03 -1.25 2.33
N LYS A 32 -13.30 -1.05 2.68
CA LYS A 32 -14.30 -2.11 2.84
C LYS A 32 -15.60 -1.70 2.15
N VAL A 33 -16.23 -2.65 1.48
CA VAL A 33 -17.52 -2.46 0.81
C VAL A 33 -18.48 -3.54 1.31
N ASP A 34 -19.43 -3.16 2.16
CA ASP A 34 -20.30 -4.10 2.86
C ASP A 34 -21.12 -5.01 1.91
N THR A 35 -21.46 -4.51 0.72
CA THR A 35 -22.17 -5.28 -0.32
C THR A 35 -21.32 -6.37 -0.97
N ILE A 36 -19.98 -6.31 -0.84
CA ILE A 36 -19.04 -7.33 -1.34
C ILE A 36 -18.66 -8.29 -0.21
N GLY A 37 -18.38 -7.76 0.98
CA GLY A 37 -17.98 -8.54 2.15
C GLY A 37 -17.43 -7.67 3.28
N ASN A 38 -17.13 -8.30 4.42
CA ASN A 38 -16.65 -7.61 5.62
C ASN A 38 -15.11 -7.53 5.72
N GLU A 39 -14.39 -7.75 4.62
CA GLU A 39 -12.93 -7.76 4.57
C GLU A 39 -12.38 -6.39 4.18
N TRP A 40 -11.27 -6.00 4.82
CA TRP A 40 -10.55 -4.75 4.56
C TRP A 40 -9.42 -5.02 3.58
N HIS A 41 -9.37 -4.23 2.50
CA HIS A 41 -8.38 -4.39 1.43
C HIS A 41 -7.49 -3.15 1.29
N PRO A 42 -6.15 -3.29 1.32
CA PRO A 42 -5.24 -2.16 1.25
C PRO A 42 -5.07 -1.64 -0.18
N PHE A 43 -5.08 -0.31 -0.34
CA PHE A 43 -4.78 0.38 -1.59
C PHE A 43 -3.98 1.65 -1.35
N SER A 44 -2.89 1.80 -2.10
CA SER A 44 -2.08 3.03 -2.08
C SER A 44 -2.84 4.20 -2.69
N ILE A 45 -2.69 5.36 -2.06
CA ILE A 45 -3.21 6.61 -2.61
C ILE A 45 -2.35 7.00 -3.80
N SER A 46 -3.01 7.41 -4.88
CA SER A 46 -2.38 7.71 -6.16
C SER A 46 -2.34 9.21 -6.50
N SER A 47 -3.18 10.00 -5.83
CA SER A 47 -3.22 11.46 -5.98
C SER A 47 -2.30 12.17 -4.98
N SER A 48 -1.90 13.39 -5.31
CA SER A 48 -1.31 14.32 -4.34
C SER A 48 -2.36 14.79 -3.31
N PRO A 49 -1.97 15.02 -2.03
CA PRO A 49 -2.84 15.69 -1.07
C PRO A 49 -3.22 17.10 -1.50
N LEU A 50 -2.39 17.76 -2.32
CA LEU A 50 -2.58 19.13 -2.82
C LEU A 50 -3.50 19.21 -4.04
N CYS A 51 -3.75 18.10 -4.74
CA CYS A 51 -4.55 18.09 -5.96
C CYS A 51 -6.02 18.44 -5.69
N ASN A 52 -6.59 17.90 -4.61
CA ASN A 52 -7.94 18.22 -4.16
C ASN A 52 -8.04 18.12 -2.63
N ARG A 53 -8.37 19.22 -1.94
CA ARG A 53 -8.48 19.24 -0.47
C ARG A 53 -9.61 18.37 0.10
N HIS A 54 -10.56 17.95 -0.73
CA HIS A 54 -11.76 17.23 -0.30
C HIS A 54 -11.80 15.78 -0.75
N SER A 55 -10.87 15.32 -1.59
CA SER A 55 -10.86 13.96 -2.12
C SER A 55 -9.46 13.39 -2.32
N PHE A 56 -9.38 12.07 -2.38
CA PHE A 56 -8.18 11.34 -2.78
C PHE A 56 -8.54 10.23 -3.75
N VAL A 57 -7.56 9.82 -4.54
CA VAL A 57 -7.76 8.86 -5.63
C VAL A 57 -7.05 7.55 -5.33
N LEU A 58 -7.79 6.44 -5.48
CA LEU A 58 -7.27 5.08 -5.49
C LEU A 58 -7.35 4.50 -6.89
N ASN A 59 -6.29 3.82 -7.31
CA ASN A 59 -6.28 3.04 -8.55
C ASN A 59 -6.31 1.56 -8.21
N VAL A 60 -7.44 0.93 -8.48
CA VAL A 60 -7.72 -0.45 -8.13
C VAL A 60 -7.56 -1.32 -9.37
N LYS A 61 -6.47 -2.08 -9.43
CA LYS A 61 -6.30 -3.13 -10.43
C LYS A 61 -7.23 -4.30 -10.11
N VAL A 62 -7.90 -4.81 -11.14
CA VAL A 62 -8.83 -5.93 -11.01
C VAL A 62 -8.04 -7.24 -10.94
N GLN A 63 -7.77 -7.67 -9.70
CA GLN A 63 -7.01 -8.87 -9.40
C GLN A 63 -7.61 -9.57 -8.17
N GLY A 64 -8.48 -10.55 -8.42
CA GLY A 64 -9.15 -11.34 -7.36
C GLY A 64 -10.65 -11.07 -7.23
N SER A 65 -11.28 -11.77 -6.28
CA SER A 65 -12.74 -11.76 -6.10
C SER A 65 -13.27 -10.39 -5.68
N PHE A 66 -12.67 -9.76 -4.67
CA PHE A 66 -13.09 -8.45 -4.16
C PHE A 66 -13.06 -7.37 -5.25
N THR A 67 -11.92 -7.19 -5.93
CA THR A 67 -11.74 -6.16 -6.95
C THR A 67 -12.60 -6.41 -8.20
N SER A 68 -12.90 -7.68 -8.52
CA SER A 68 -13.79 -8.04 -9.63
C SER A 68 -15.24 -7.67 -9.32
N GLN A 69 -15.69 -7.91 -8.09
CA GLN A 69 -17.03 -7.49 -7.65
C GLN A 69 -17.13 -5.96 -7.55
N LEU A 70 -16.08 -5.31 -7.06
CA LEU A 70 -15.98 -3.86 -7.01
C LEU A 70 -16.12 -3.24 -8.41
N LEU A 71 -15.43 -3.77 -9.41
CA LEU A 71 -15.60 -3.35 -10.81
C LEU A 71 -17.06 -3.50 -11.27
N ARG A 72 -17.71 -4.62 -10.97
CA ARG A 72 -19.12 -4.86 -11.35
C ARG A 72 -20.05 -3.83 -10.71
N LEU A 73 -19.87 -3.52 -9.43
CA LEU A 73 -20.66 -2.50 -8.73
C LEU A 73 -20.45 -1.10 -9.33
N VAL A 74 -19.21 -0.75 -9.66
CA VAL A 74 -18.89 0.53 -10.34
C VAL A 74 -19.57 0.59 -11.71
N LYS A 75 -19.45 -0.47 -12.53
CA LYS A 75 -20.08 -0.54 -13.86
C LYS A 75 -21.59 -0.39 -13.81
N LYS A 76 -22.23 -0.99 -12.80
CA LYS A 76 -23.69 -0.91 -12.58
C LYS A 76 -24.14 0.37 -11.86
N GLN A 77 -23.21 1.25 -11.46
CA GLN A 77 -23.51 2.44 -10.64
C GLN A 77 -24.20 2.10 -9.30
N GLN A 78 -23.88 0.92 -8.73
CA GLN A 78 -24.45 0.39 -7.49
C GLN A 78 -23.49 0.51 -6.29
N LEU A 79 -22.36 1.20 -6.47
CA LEU A 79 -21.41 1.45 -5.39
C LEU A 79 -21.81 2.70 -4.62
N HIS A 80 -22.56 2.53 -3.52
CA HIS A 80 -23.09 3.64 -2.72
C HIS A 80 -22.14 4.07 -1.59
N THR A 81 -21.65 3.11 -0.80
CA THR A 81 -20.87 3.39 0.41
C THR A 81 -19.59 2.56 0.42
N ILE A 82 -18.47 3.22 0.72
CA ILE A 82 -17.17 2.58 0.94
C ILE A 82 -16.67 3.07 2.29
N HIS A 83 -16.33 2.14 3.17
CA HIS A 83 -15.66 2.46 4.42
C HIS A 83 -14.17 2.55 4.18
N VAL A 84 -13.51 3.54 4.77
CA VAL A 84 -12.09 3.81 4.63
C VAL A 84 -11.46 3.86 6.01
N ASP A 85 -10.36 3.15 6.17
CA ASP A 85 -9.51 3.19 7.36
C ASP A 85 -8.08 3.56 6.96
N GLY A 86 -7.49 4.55 7.64
CA GLY A 86 -6.20 5.13 7.29
C GLY A 86 -5.98 6.54 7.87
N TYR A 87 -4.86 7.19 7.59
CA TYR A 87 -3.84 6.89 6.58
C TYR A 87 -2.65 6.10 7.13
N TYR A 88 -2.24 5.05 6.40
CA TYR A 88 -1.15 4.15 6.80
C TYR A 88 0.11 4.33 5.95
N GLY A 89 1.25 3.95 6.53
CA GLY A 89 2.56 4.03 5.90
C GLY A 89 3.31 5.31 6.25
N SER A 90 4.63 5.26 6.09
CA SER A 90 5.52 6.38 6.37
C SER A 90 5.57 7.36 5.19
N GLU A 91 5.84 8.63 5.48
CA GLU A 91 6.18 9.63 4.47
C GLU A 91 7.39 9.20 3.62
N ILE A 92 7.36 9.54 2.33
CA ILE A 92 8.56 9.44 1.47
C ILE A 92 9.35 10.73 1.66
N LYS A 93 10.51 10.62 2.31
CA LYS A 93 11.42 11.76 2.48
C LYS A 93 12.01 12.15 1.12
N LEU A 94 12.01 13.46 0.84
CA LEU A 94 12.66 14.01 -0.34
C LEU A 94 14.18 14.00 -0.17
N ALA A 95 14.88 13.82 -1.27
CA ALA A 95 16.32 13.92 -1.37
C ALA A 95 16.69 14.69 -2.66
N PRO A 96 17.88 15.32 -2.74
CA PRO A 96 18.31 16.05 -3.93
C PRO A 96 18.26 15.21 -5.21
N HIS A 97 18.55 13.92 -5.11
CA HIS A 97 18.54 12.98 -6.24
C HIS A 97 17.63 11.80 -5.93
N MET A 98 16.56 11.59 -6.72
CA MET A 98 15.58 10.53 -6.44
C MET A 98 15.46 9.56 -7.61
N VAL A 99 15.63 8.27 -7.32
CA VAL A 99 15.53 7.16 -8.29
C VAL A 99 14.35 6.27 -7.90
N PHE A 100 13.37 6.13 -8.78
CA PHE A 100 12.18 5.31 -8.57
C PHE A 100 12.28 4.04 -9.40
N ILE A 101 12.21 2.88 -8.76
CA ILE A 101 12.12 1.57 -9.40
C ILE A 101 10.79 0.94 -9.00
N ALA A 102 9.93 0.68 -9.97
CA ALA A 102 8.65 0.06 -9.69
C ALA A 102 8.21 -1.00 -10.71
N GLY A 103 7.50 -2.02 -10.20
CA GLY A 103 6.86 -3.05 -11.00
C GLY A 103 5.33 -3.01 -10.88
N GLY A 104 4.62 -2.94 -12.02
CA GLY A 104 3.15 -2.95 -12.09
C GLY A 104 2.51 -1.83 -11.26
N SER A 105 1.51 -2.18 -10.46
CA SER A 105 0.85 -1.26 -9.51
C SER A 105 1.74 -0.82 -8.35
N GLY A 106 2.93 -1.41 -8.17
CA GLY A 106 3.91 -0.92 -7.20
C GLY A 106 4.34 0.53 -7.42
N MET A 107 4.09 1.10 -8.61
CA MET A 107 4.38 2.49 -8.93
C MET A 107 3.43 3.49 -8.25
N THR A 108 2.24 3.05 -7.83
CA THR A 108 1.20 3.92 -7.25
C THR A 108 1.66 4.88 -6.14
N PRO A 109 2.39 4.46 -5.09
CA PRO A 109 2.88 5.40 -4.08
C PRO A 109 3.82 6.47 -4.65
N PHE A 110 4.60 6.13 -5.69
CA PHE A 110 5.49 7.08 -6.35
C PHE A 110 4.72 8.03 -7.27
N LEU A 111 3.64 7.59 -7.91
CA LEU A 111 2.77 8.47 -8.70
C LEU A 111 2.13 9.56 -7.83
N SER A 112 1.72 9.21 -6.61
CA SER A 112 1.24 10.20 -5.63
C SER A 112 2.31 11.24 -5.30
N LEU A 113 3.56 10.81 -5.12
CA LEU A 113 4.67 11.73 -4.88
C LEU A 113 5.00 12.58 -6.11
N LEU A 114 5.05 12.00 -7.31
CA LEU A 114 5.33 12.73 -8.55
C LEU A 114 4.26 13.80 -8.83
N ASP A 115 2.98 13.47 -8.59
CA ASP A 115 1.87 14.44 -8.66
C ASP A 115 2.01 15.55 -7.61
N HIS A 116 2.49 15.20 -6.41
CA HIS A 116 2.76 16.16 -5.35
C HIS A 116 3.90 17.12 -5.71
N LEU A 117 5.03 16.59 -6.17
CA LEU A 117 6.19 17.37 -6.62
C LEU A 117 5.84 18.30 -7.78
N LYS A 118 5.06 17.83 -8.76
CA LYS A 118 4.54 18.66 -9.85
C LYS A 118 3.70 19.82 -9.31
N THR A 119 2.81 19.54 -8.37
CA THR A 119 1.93 20.57 -7.80
C THR A 119 2.73 21.62 -7.02
N LEU A 120 3.68 21.20 -6.18
CA LEU A 120 4.61 22.11 -5.51
C LEU A 120 5.46 22.91 -6.51
N GLY A 121 5.88 22.24 -7.58
CA GLY A 121 6.56 22.80 -8.74
C GLY A 121 5.85 24.06 -9.25
N ASN A 122 4.58 23.88 -9.61
CA ASN A 122 3.73 24.93 -10.15
C ASN A 122 3.38 26.04 -9.14
N ILE A 123 3.25 25.72 -7.85
CA ILE A 123 2.92 26.72 -6.83
C ILE A 123 4.06 27.74 -6.65
N HIS A 124 5.33 27.30 -6.57
CA HIS A 124 6.43 28.26 -6.41
C HIS A 124 6.66 29.10 -7.67
N ASP A 125 6.32 28.60 -8.86
CA ASP A 125 6.38 29.39 -10.09
C ASP A 125 5.40 30.59 -10.03
N GLN A 126 4.36 30.50 -9.20
CA GLN A 126 3.35 31.55 -9.03
C GLN A 126 3.63 32.45 -7.82
N ASP A 127 4.19 31.91 -6.74
CA ASP A 127 4.47 32.63 -5.49
C ASP A 127 5.96 32.54 -5.11
N GLU A 128 6.77 33.53 -5.52
CA GLU A 128 8.19 33.66 -5.13
C GLU A 128 8.42 33.90 -3.61
N MET A 129 7.35 34.00 -2.81
CA MET A 129 7.38 34.49 -1.42
C MET A 129 7.09 33.42 -0.33
N LEU A 130 6.80 32.17 -0.68
CA LEU A 130 6.60 31.10 0.31
C LEU A 130 7.88 30.27 0.47
N THR A 131 8.80 30.79 1.29
CA THR A 131 9.91 30.01 1.85
C THR A 131 9.39 29.16 2.99
N ASP A 132 9.03 27.91 2.69
CA ASP A 132 9.11 26.82 3.67
C ASP A 132 10.02 25.75 3.08
N GLU A 133 10.90 25.18 3.91
CA GLU A 133 12.09 24.41 3.53
C GLU A 133 11.78 23.03 2.92
N CYS A 134 11.05 22.99 1.82
CA CYS A 134 10.94 21.80 0.97
C CYS A 134 11.85 22.00 -0.25
N GLU A 135 13.13 21.68 -0.10
CA GLU A 135 14.03 21.59 -1.26
C GLU A 135 13.47 20.54 -2.23
N LEU A 136 12.95 21.01 -3.37
CA LEU A 136 12.56 20.13 -4.45
C LEU A 136 13.79 19.36 -4.95
N PRO A 137 13.59 18.10 -5.38
CA PRO A 137 14.67 17.31 -5.94
C PRO A 137 15.28 18.01 -7.17
N ARG A 138 16.60 17.91 -7.31
CA ARG A 138 17.34 18.42 -8.47
C ARG A 138 17.19 17.50 -9.68
N THR A 139 16.98 16.20 -9.42
CA THR A 139 16.93 15.17 -10.45
C THR A 139 16.00 14.02 -10.09
N LEU A 140 15.27 13.53 -11.09
CA LEU A 140 14.35 12.41 -10.97
C LEU A 140 14.68 11.35 -12.03
N TRP A 141 14.79 10.08 -11.63
CA TRP A 141 14.88 8.95 -12.56
C TRP A 141 13.76 7.97 -12.28
N VAL A 142 12.98 7.64 -13.29
CA VAL A 142 11.84 6.72 -13.17
C VAL A 142 12.11 5.48 -14.01
N ILE A 143 12.12 4.32 -13.36
CA ILE A 143 12.27 3.00 -14.00
C ILE A 143 11.00 2.21 -13.71
N TRP A 144 10.10 2.15 -14.68
CA TRP A 144 8.81 1.47 -14.53
C TRP A 144 8.70 0.28 -15.46
N THR A 145 8.57 -0.91 -14.89
CA THR A 145 8.15 -2.10 -15.65
C THR A 145 6.67 -2.39 -15.39
N CYS A 146 5.85 -2.45 -16.43
CA CYS A 146 4.42 -2.73 -16.32
C CYS A 146 3.96 -3.76 -17.37
N ARG A 147 2.93 -4.56 -17.01
CA ARG A 147 2.20 -5.42 -17.95
C ARG A 147 0.96 -4.74 -18.53
N ASP A 148 0.44 -3.76 -17.81
CA ASP A 148 -0.83 -3.12 -18.14
C ASP A 148 -0.52 -1.79 -18.85
N LEU A 149 -0.63 -1.79 -20.17
CA LEU A 149 -0.40 -0.61 -21.01
C LEU A 149 -1.37 0.54 -20.65
N GLU A 150 -2.60 0.19 -20.30
CA GLU A 150 -3.64 1.13 -19.89
C GLU A 150 -3.27 1.91 -18.61
N LEU A 151 -2.56 1.25 -17.69
CA LEU A 151 -2.04 1.92 -16.49
C LEU A 151 -0.93 2.91 -16.86
N LEU A 152 -0.11 2.61 -17.88
CA LEU A 152 0.89 3.56 -18.37
C LEU A 152 0.20 4.78 -19.01
N GLU A 153 -0.84 4.57 -19.82
CA GLU A 153 -1.63 5.65 -20.45
C GLU A 153 -2.31 6.55 -19.46
N ALA A 154 -2.93 5.94 -18.44
CA ALA A 154 -3.58 6.65 -17.35
C ALA A 154 -2.69 7.75 -16.76
N TYR A 155 -1.38 7.47 -16.67
CA TYR A 155 -0.40 8.35 -16.06
C TYR A 155 0.52 9.04 -17.07
N ALA A 156 0.34 8.83 -18.37
CA ALA A 156 1.19 9.40 -19.41
C ALA A 156 1.27 10.93 -19.32
N LYS A 157 0.13 11.60 -19.09
CA LYS A 157 0.07 13.06 -18.92
C LYS A 157 0.79 13.55 -17.67
N LEU A 158 0.72 12.78 -16.57
CA LEU A 158 1.46 13.12 -15.35
C LEU A 158 2.96 12.97 -15.59
N LEU A 159 3.38 11.84 -16.14
CA LEU A 159 4.78 11.57 -16.44
C LEU A 159 5.35 12.58 -17.44
N ASP A 160 4.60 12.98 -18.46
CA ASP A 160 5.05 13.98 -19.45
C ASP A 160 5.21 15.35 -18.80
N ALA A 161 4.25 15.75 -17.96
CA ALA A 161 4.35 17.00 -17.20
C ALA A 161 5.55 17.00 -16.24
N VAL A 162 5.81 15.88 -15.55
CA VAL A 162 6.99 15.73 -14.68
C VAL A 162 8.28 15.74 -15.51
N ASN A 163 8.29 15.11 -16.68
CA ASN A 163 9.46 15.03 -17.54
C ASN A 163 9.84 16.40 -18.13
N ARG A 164 8.85 17.27 -18.40
CA ARG A 164 9.04 18.61 -18.97
C ARG A 164 9.25 19.71 -17.93
N CYS A 165 9.14 19.41 -16.64
CA CYS A 165 9.31 20.42 -15.60
C CYS A 165 10.76 20.92 -15.58
N SER A 166 10.97 22.24 -15.63
CA SER A 166 12.29 22.87 -15.66
C SER A 166 13.02 22.86 -14.31
N ARG A 167 12.29 22.57 -13.22
CA ARG A 167 12.82 22.61 -11.84
C ARG A 167 13.75 21.45 -11.51
N TRP A 168 13.69 20.36 -12.27
CA TRP A 168 14.54 19.19 -12.10
C TRP A 168 14.93 18.58 -13.44
N LYS A 169 16.03 17.85 -13.46
CA LYS A 169 16.38 16.99 -14.60
C LYS A 169 15.69 15.65 -14.46
N CYS A 170 14.80 15.30 -15.39
CA CYS A 170 14.05 14.04 -15.36
C CYS A 170 14.51 13.08 -16.46
N LYS A 171 14.56 11.79 -16.16
CA LYS A 171 14.64 10.70 -17.14
C LYS A 171 13.66 9.59 -16.79
N ILE A 172 12.84 9.20 -17.76
CA ILE A 172 11.80 8.18 -17.57
C ILE A 172 12.07 7.02 -18.53
N TRP A 173 12.21 5.82 -17.98
CA TRP A 173 12.31 4.56 -18.69
C TRP A 173 11.07 3.73 -18.41
N LEU A 174 10.26 3.51 -19.45
CA LEU A 174 9.06 2.69 -19.40
C LEU A 174 9.34 1.38 -20.14
N HIS A 175 9.07 0.27 -19.48
CA HIS A 175 9.19 -1.06 -20.06
C HIS A 175 7.84 -1.77 -19.98
N HIS A 176 7.40 -2.27 -21.13
CA HIS A 176 6.16 -3.04 -21.24
C HIS A 176 6.48 -4.51 -21.49
N THR A 177 6.23 -5.37 -20.51
CA THR A 177 6.38 -6.82 -20.66
C THR A 177 5.22 -7.36 -21.50
N TYR A 178 5.49 -7.77 -22.74
CA TYR A 178 4.52 -8.44 -23.59
C TYR A 178 4.33 -9.90 -23.12
N THR A 179 3.12 -10.28 -22.75
CA THR A 179 2.74 -11.70 -22.69
C THR A 179 2.42 -12.15 -24.11
N ASP A 180 3.33 -12.89 -24.71
CA ASP A 180 3.12 -13.53 -25.99
C ASP A 180 2.19 -14.74 -25.77
N GLU A 181 0.87 -14.54 -25.90
CA GLU A 181 -0.09 -15.65 -25.85
C GLU A 181 0.02 -16.58 -27.07
N ASN A 182 0.90 -16.30 -28.04
CA ASN A 182 1.00 -17.04 -29.32
C ASN A 182 2.32 -17.81 -29.54
N ARG A 183 3.13 -18.05 -28.52
CA ARG A 183 4.33 -18.91 -28.63
C ARG A 183 4.16 -20.26 -27.95
N CYS A 184 3.26 -21.09 -28.48
CA CYS A 184 3.29 -22.55 -28.32
C CYS A 184 2.47 -23.23 -29.44
N THR A 185 3.07 -23.40 -30.63
CA THR A 185 2.93 -24.58 -31.51
C THR A 185 3.92 -24.41 -32.66
N SER A 186 5.16 -24.85 -32.46
CA SER A 186 6.06 -25.20 -33.55
C SER A 186 6.32 -26.70 -33.50
N SER A 187 5.42 -27.44 -34.12
CA SER A 187 5.68 -28.78 -34.63
C SER A 187 4.68 -29.00 -35.74
N ASP A 188 5.22 -29.13 -36.95
CA ASP A 188 4.53 -29.57 -38.13
C ASP A 188 3.73 -30.84 -37.83
N ASP A 189 2.41 -30.82 -38.06
CA ASP A 189 1.71 -31.98 -38.60
C ASP A 189 0.36 -31.57 -39.19
N ASP A 190 0.19 -31.88 -40.47
CA ASP A 190 -1.05 -31.77 -41.22
C ASP A 190 -2.08 -32.77 -40.68
N CYS A 191 -3.31 -32.32 -40.38
CA CYS A 191 -4.55 -32.99 -40.80
C CYS A 191 -5.79 -32.19 -40.37
N GLN A 192 -6.70 -32.03 -41.33
CA GLN A 192 -8.04 -31.45 -41.21
C GLN A 192 -8.94 -32.29 -40.29
N THR A 193 -9.70 -31.66 -39.38
CA THR A 193 -11.15 -31.92 -39.16
C THR A 193 -11.77 -30.91 -38.19
N GLU A 194 -12.87 -30.28 -38.60
CA GLU A 194 -13.83 -29.53 -37.78
C GLU A 194 -14.86 -30.51 -37.13
N PRO A 195 -15.80 -30.07 -36.28
CA PRO A 195 -15.69 -30.02 -34.82
C PRO A 195 -16.68 -31.00 -34.15
N ASP A 196 -16.40 -31.49 -32.94
CA ASP A 196 -17.41 -32.20 -32.15
C ASP A 196 -17.25 -32.00 -30.64
N ASP A 197 -18.38 -32.23 -30.00
CA ASP A 197 -18.91 -31.68 -28.77
C ASP A 197 -18.36 -32.30 -27.47
N MET A 198 -18.52 -31.57 -26.36
CA MET A 198 -18.49 -31.98 -24.93
C MET A 198 -17.30 -32.79 -24.38
N SER A 199 -16.51 -32.18 -23.49
CA SER A 199 -16.25 -32.72 -22.13
C SER A 199 -15.31 -31.84 -21.31
N GLU A 200 -15.52 -31.90 -19.99
CA GLU A 200 -14.81 -31.18 -18.92
C GLU A 200 -13.31 -31.50 -18.83
N ASP A 201 -12.60 -30.56 -18.19
CA ASP A 201 -11.25 -30.67 -17.61
C ASP A 201 -10.06 -30.86 -18.56
N SER A 202 -9.40 -29.74 -18.89
CA SER A 202 -7.94 -29.55 -18.68
C SER A 202 -7.45 -28.23 -19.28
N SER A 203 -7.46 -27.15 -18.50
CA SER A 203 -6.66 -25.95 -18.81
C SER A 203 -5.30 -26.02 -18.10
N PRO A 204 -4.19 -25.61 -18.75
CA PRO A 204 -2.86 -25.75 -18.20
C PRO A 204 -2.68 -24.83 -16.99
N ARG A 205 -2.70 -25.45 -15.83
CA ARG A 205 -2.14 -25.08 -14.52
C ARG A 205 -1.31 -23.79 -14.53
N ALA A 206 -1.98 -22.63 -14.52
CA ALA A 206 -1.42 -21.42 -13.96
C ALA A 206 -1.01 -21.77 -12.52
N GLN A 207 0.29 -21.73 -12.24
CA GLN A 207 0.83 -22.05 -10.93
C GLN A 207 0.12 -21.18 -9.88
N ARG A 208 -0.84 -21.79 -9.18
CA ARG A 208 -1.46 -21.28 -7.96
C ARG A 208 -0.37 -21.20 -6.90
N PHE A 209 0.37 -20.10 -6.90
CA PHE A 209 1.10 -19.64 -5.73
C PHE A 209 0.12 -18.88 -4.84
N TYR A 210 -0.76 -19.64 -4.16
CA TYR A 210 -1.29 -19.19 -2.89
C TYR A 210 -0.40 -19.85 -1.82
N PRO A 211 0.25 -19.09 -0.91
CA PRO A 211 0.73 -19.71 0.31
C PRO A 211 -0.47 -20.33 1.05
N VAL A 212 -0.21 -21.46 1.69
CA VAL A 212 -1.13 -22.15 2.60
C VAL A 212 -1.80 -21.12 3.50
N SER A 213 -3.13 -21.26 3.69
CA SER A 213 -3.94 -20.42 4.59
C SER A 213 -3.21 -20.16 5.89
N LEU A 214 -2.58 -19.00 6.00
CA LEU A 214 -1.99 -18.56 7.26
C LEU A 214 -3.15 -18.31 8.22
N ASN A 215 -3.09 -18.99 9.36
CA ASN A 215 -3.98 -18.73 10.49
C ASN A 215 -4.07 -17.22 10.71
N ARG A 216 -5.30 -16.69 10.61
CA ARG A 216 -5.64 -15.29 10.87
C ARG A 216 -5.08 -14.87 12.23
N HIS A 217 -3.91 -14.27 12.21
CA HIS A 217 -3.51 -13.37 13.27
C HIS A 217 -4.02 -12.02 12.82
N ALA A 218 -5.30 -11.78 13.10
CA ALA A 218 -5.79 -10.41 13.11
C ALA A 218 -4.88 -9.65 14.09
N PHE A 219 -4.00 -8.82 13.56
CA PHE A 219 -3.28 -7.82 14.34
C PHE A 219 -4.30 -6.80 14.83
N SER A 220 -5.09 -7.19 15.84
CA SER A 220 -5.75 -6.23 16.70
C SER A 220 -4.63 -5.47 17.40
N GLY A 221 -4.59 -4.15 17.24
CA GLY A 221 -3.72 -3.28 18.01
C GLY A 221 -4.09 -3.36 19.50
N HIS A 222 -3.63 -4.42 20.18
CA HIS A 222 -3.86 -4.68 21.61
C HIS A 222 -2.56 -4.61 22.43
N SER A 223 -1.46 -4.15 21.85
CA SER A 223 -0.18 -4.05 22.57
C SER A 223 -0.19 -2.96 23.66
N TYR A 224 -1.08 -1.96 23.57
CA TYR A 224 -1.21 -0.92 24.60
C TYR A 224 -2.17 -1.31 25.75
N MET A 225 -3.12 -2.23 25.52
CA MET A 225 -4.07 -2.66 26.56
C MET A 225 -3.50 -3.72 27.51
N LEU A 226 -2.42 -4.42 27.13
CA LEU A 226 -1.75 -5.39 28.00
C LEU A 226 -0.67 -4.74 28.89
N GLY A 227 0.05 -3.74 28.36
CA GLY A 227 1.18 -3.12 29.06
C GLY A 227 0.78 -2.34 30.31
N LEU A 228 -0.31 -1.57 30.24
CA LEU A 228 -0.75 -0.72 31.35
C LEU A 228 -1.15 -1.52 32.62
N PRO A 229 -2.03 -2.54 32.57
CA PRO A 229 -2.40 -3.31 33.76
C PRO A 229 -1.23 -4.14 34.32
N LEU A 230 -0.31 -4.58 33.46
CA LEU A 230 0.86 -5.35 33.88
C LEU A 230 1.90 -4.46 34.59
N PHE A 231 2.06 -3.21 34.12
CA PHE A 231 2.90 -2.21 34.79
C PHE A 231 2.32 -1.77 36.14
N VAL A 232 1.01 -1.47 36.19
CA VAL A 232 0.35 -0.99 37.42
C VAL A 232 0.37 -2.07 38.52
N SER A 233 0.14 -3.34 38.15
CA SER A 233 0.13 -4.45 39.11
C SER A 233 1.52 -4.81 39.64
N THR A 234 2.54 -4.79 38.77
CA THR A 234 3.94 -5.03 39.20
C THR A 234 4.42 -3.90 40.12
N ALA A 235 4.11 -2.65 39.79
CA ALA A 235 4.41 -1.50 40.66
C ALA A 235 3.71 -1.61 42.03
N LEU A 236 2.43 -2.01 42.06
CA LEU A 236 1.66 -2.17 43.30
C LEU A 236 2.17 -3.35 44.14
N GLY A 237 2.53 -4.47 43.51
CA GLY A 237 3.11 -5.65 44.17
C GLY A 237 4.47 -5.35 44.82
N CYS A 238 5.33 -4.62 44.12
CA CYS A 238 6.59 -4.12 44.67
C CYS A 238 6.36 -3.19 45.87
N LEU A 239 5.42 -2.24 45.77
CA LEU A 239 5.12 -1.30 46.85
C LEU A 239 4.62 -2.03 48.11
N LEU A 240 3.71 -3.00 47.96
CA LEU A 240 3.16 -3.78 49.08
C LEU A 240 4.23 -4.59 49.81
N LEU A 241 5.14 -5.27 49.08
CA LEU A 241 6.21 -6.03 49.71
C LEU A 241 7.27 -5.15 50.35
N ILE A 242 7.59 -4.00 49.74
CA ILE A 242 8.45 -3.00 50.38
C ILE A 242 7.82 -2.53 51.69
N LEU A 243 6.52 -2.18 51.71
CA LEU A 243 5.82 -1.80 52.93
C LEU A 243 5.79 -2.92 53.99
N CYS A 244 5.66 -4.19 53.56
CA CYS A 244 5.75 -5.35 54.45
C CYS A 244 7.14 -5.45 55.12
N VAL A 245 8.22 -5.28 54.34
CA VAL A 245 9.59 -5.22 54.87
C VAL A 245 9.78 -4.08 55.87
N PHE A 246 9.15 -2.92 55.64
CA PHE A 246 9.19 -1.80 56.58
C PHE A 246 8.35 -2.02 57.85
N ARG A 247 7.32 -2.86 57.81
CA ARG A 247 6.48 -3.22 58.98
C ARG A 247 7.11 -4.29 59.87
N LEU A 248 8.01 -5.12 59.33
CA LEU A 248 8.75 -6.13 60.08
C LEU A 248 9.88 -5.47 60.90
N LYS A 249 9.48 -4.84 62.01
CA LYS A 249 10.36 -4.06 62.91
C LYS A 249 11.44 -4.92 63.62
N GLU A 250 11.29 -6.24 63.62
CA GLU A 250 12.17 -7.18 64.34
C GLU A 250 13.49 -7.52 63.61
N PHE A 251 13.57 -7.40 62.28
CA PHE A 251 14.80 -7.72 61.54
C PHE A 251 15.71 -6.50 61.27
N SER A 252 15.35 -5.34 61.78
CA SER A 252 15.98 -4.04 61.51
C SER A 252 17.09 -3.69 62.51
N SER A 253 18.13 -4.51 62.62
CA SER A 253 19.30 -4.21 63.47
C SER A 253 20.61 -4.00 62.70
N LYS A 254 20.75 -4.52 61.46
CA LYS A 254 21.93 -4.29 60.61
C LYS A 254 21.53 -3.70 59.25
N SER A 255 22.13 -2.57 58.89
CA SER A 255 21.85 -1.83 57.63
C SER A 255 22.01 -2.70 56.37
N PHE A 256 22.94 -3.66 56.40
CA PHE A 256 23.24 -4.55 55.28
C PHE A 256 22.13 -5.56 54.99
N THR A 257 21.55 -6.20 56.01
CA THR A 257 20.49 -7.21 55.82
C THR A 257 19.20 -6.57 55.29
N ARG A 258 18.90 -5.34 55.71
CA ARG A 258 17.77 -4.56 55.20
C ARG A 258 17.88 -4.27 53.70
N ARG A 259 19.08 -3.95 53.20
CA ARG A 259 19.31 -3.70 51.77
C ARG A 259 19.12 -4.96 50.93
N LEU A 260 19.63 -6.10 51.39
CA LEU A 260 19.47 -7.38 50.69
C LEU A 260 18.00 -7.86 50.69
N LEU A 261 17.30 -7.67 51.80
CA LEU A 261 15.88 -8.03 51.92
C LEU A 261 14.99 -7.16 51.01
N LEU A 262 15.30 -5.87 50.87
CA LEU A 262 14.57 -4.96 49.98
C LEU A 262 14.73 -5.33 48.49
N LEU A 263 15.93 -5.74 48.08
CA LEU A 263 16.18 -6.20 46.71
C LEU A 263 15.42 -7.50 46.41
N GLY A 264 15.40 -8.45 47.35
CA GLY A 264 14.62 -9.69 47.21
C GLY A 264 13.11 -9.44 47.20
N ALA A 265 12.62 -8.51 48.02
CA ALA A 265 11.19 -8.15 48.05
C ALA A 265 10.70 -7.52 46.74
N GLY A 266 11.54 -6.73 46.06
CA GLY A 266 11.20 -6.14 44.76
C GLY A 266 11.02 -7.18 43.66
N THR A 267 11.91 -8.17 43.57
CA THR A 267 11.82 -9.22 42.54
C THR A 267 10.64 -10.16 42.77
N LEU A 268 10.38 -10.54 44.03
CA LEU A 268 9.20 -11.33 44.41
C LEU A 268 7.88 -10.56 44.16
N GLY A 269 7.87 -9.25 44.39
CA GLY A 269 6.68 -8.41 44.19
C GLY A 269 6.30 -8.26 42.72
N ALA A 270 7.30 -8.10 41.85
CA ALA A 270 7.09 -8.10 40.42
C ALA A 270 6.52 -9.44 39.91
N LEU A 271 7.06 -10.56 40.41
CA LEU A 271 6.62 -11.90 39.99
C LEU A 271 5.17 -12.18 40.41
N LEU A 272 4.80 -11.85 41.65
CA LEU A 272 3.44 -12.03 42.16
C LEU A 272 2.44 -11.08 41.48
N GLY A 273 2.83 -9.82 41.21
CA GLY A 273 1.99 -8.86 40.49
C GLY A 273 1.67 -9.28 39.05
N ALA A 274 2.69 -9.72 38.30
CA ALA A 274 2.52 -10.17 36.92
C ALA A 274 1.67 -11.45 36.83
N THR A 275 1.91 -12.42 37.71
CA THR A 275 1.14 -13.68 37.73
C THR A 275 -0.33 -13.47 38.08
N PHE A 276 -0.64 -12.54 39.00
CA PHE A 276 -2.03 -12.19 39.33
C PHE A 276 -2.79 -11.61 38.14
N VAL A 277 -2.19 -10.68 37.39
CA VAL A 277 -2.84 -10.07 36.21
C VAL A 277 -3.04 -11.07 35.09
N LEU A 278 -2.05 -11.93 34.81
CA LEU A 278 -2.19 -12.97 33.80
C LEU A 278 -3.33 -13.93 34.14
N SER A 279 -3.47 -14.34 35.40
CA SER A 279 -4.56 -15.21 35.84
C SER A 279 -5.93 -14.52 35.78
N PHE A 280 -6.00 -13.24 36.18
CA PHE A 280 -7.24 -12.46 36.10
C PHE A 280 -7.69 -12.22 34.66
N MET A 281 -6.76 -11.90 33.75
CA MET A 281 -7.06 -11.71 32.34
C MET A 281 -7.48 -13.02 31.65
N GLN A 282 -6.85 -14.15 31.98
CA GLN A 282 -7.28 -15.47 31.49
C GLN A 282 -8.71 -15.80 31.94
N ARG A 283 -9.06 -15.55 33.21
CA ARG A 283 -10.43 -15.76 33.72
C ARG A 283 -11.45 -14.82 33.09
N ARG A 284 -11.07 -13.56 32.82
CA ARG A 284 -11.96 -12.60 32.16
C ARG A 284 -12.19 -12.95 30.69
N ASN A 285 -11.18 -13.42 29.98
CA ASN A 285 -11.33 -13.89 28.59
C ASN A 285 -12.21 -15.14 28.51
N ALA A 286 -12.09 -16.08 29.46
CA ALA A 286 -12.95 -17.26 29.52
C ALA A 286 -14.44 -16.93 29.79
N ARG A 287 -14.73 -15.82 30.50
CA ARG A 287 -16.11 -15.32 30.70
C ARG A 287 -16.65 -14.57 29.49
N LYS A 288 -15.79 -14.02 28.64
CA LYS A 288 -16.22 -13.31 27.42
C LYS A 288 -16.63 -14.30 26.33
N SER A 289 -15.97 -15.46 26.24
CA SER A 289 -16.35 -16.51 25.28
C SER A 289 -17.68 -17.19 25.59
N SER A 290 -18.16 -17.16 26.84
CA SER A 290 -19.47 -17.71 27.21
C SER A 290 -20.65 -16.76 26.96
N GLN A 291 -20.39 -15.48 26.70
CA GLN A 291 -21.45 -14.50 26.48
C GLN A 291 -21.78 -14.29 25.00
N ASP A 292 -20.85 -14.63 24.10
CA ASP A 292 -21.05 -14.58 22.64
C ASP A 292 -21.83 -15.80 22.08
N SER A 293 -22.08 -16.86 22.87
CA SER A 293 -22.84 -18.04 22.39
C SER A 293 -24.36 -17.98 22.63
N ASP A 294 -24.85 -17.11 23.51
CA ASP A 294 -26.26 -17.08 23.93
C ASP A 294 -27.09 -15.96 23.25
N GLY A 295 -26.51 -15.23 22.30
CA GLY A 295 -27.14 -14.05 21.68
C GLY A 295 -27.79 -14.24 20.30
N VAL A 296 -27.86 -15.47 19.76
CA VAL A 296 -28.37 -15.72 18.40
C VAL A 296 -29.58 -16.65 18.43
N MET A 297 -30.72 -16.09 18.85
CA MET A 297 -32.06 -16.55 18.47
C MET A 297 -32.98 -15.35 18.70
N ASP A 298 -33.45 -14.71 17.63
CA ASP A 298 -34.86 -14.50 17.30
C ASP A 298 -34.98 -13.47 16.15
N ILE A 299 -36.11 -13.48 15.46
CA ILE A 299 -36.55 -12.60 14.36
C ILE A 299 -36.31 -13.14 12.93
N ALA A 300 -37.19 -14.08 12.57
CA ALA A 300 -37.72 -14.24 11.21
C ALA A 300 -38.89 -13.26 10.97
N MET A 301 -39.39 -13.20 9.72
CA MET A 301 -40.51 -12.41 9.14
C MET A 301 -40.02 -11.23 8.26
N ASP A 302 -40.54 -10.96 7.06
CA ASP A 302 -41.64 -11.51 6.25
C ASP A 302 -41.43 -11.05 4.79
N GLU A 303 -42.02 -11.77 3.83
CA GLU A 303 -42.10 -11.37 2.42
C GLU A 303 -43.09 -10.20 2.21
N MET A 304 -42.81 -9.30 1.26
CA MET A 304 -43.89 -8.64 0.50
C MET A 304 -43.40 -8.10 -0.85
N GLU A 305 -43.96 -8.64 -1.93
CA GLU A 305 -43.97 -8.09 -3.28
C GLU A 305 -44.75 -6.76 -3.33
N ILE A 306 -44.24 -5.73 -4.03
CA ILE A 306 -45.08 -4.72 -4.71
C ILE A 306 -44.43 -4.25 -6.03
N ALA A 307 -45.14 -4.56 -7.12
CA ALA A 307 -45.41 -3.83 -8.36
C ALA A 307 -44.49 -2.68 -8.86
N SER A 308 -43.95 -2.92 -10.06
CA SER A 308 -43.92 -2.07 -11.26
C SER A 308 -44.32 -0.58 -11.16
N LEU A 309 -43.43 0.30 -11.65
CA LEU A 309 -43.81 1.54 -12.33
C LEU A 309 -42.70 1.98 -13.31
N ASP A 310 -43.04 1.94 -14.60
CA ASP A 310 -42.31 2.50 -15.73
C ASP A 310 -42.15 4.02 -15.59
N VAL A 311 -40.92 4.54 -15.73
CA VAL A 311 -40.70 5.90 -16.23
C VAL A 311 -39.42 5.98 -17.08
N MET A 312 -39.65 6.44 -18.32
CA MET A 312 -38.81 6.72 -19.48
C MET A 312 -37.34 7.16 -19.29
N SER A 313 -36.50 6.58 -20.15
CA SER A 313 -35.16 7.04 -20.57
C SER A 313 -35.18 8.39 -21.30
N PRO A 314 -34.04 9.11 -21.32
CA PRO A 314 -33.69 9.98 -22.44
C PRO A 314 -32.39 9.55 -23.15
N ILE A 315 -32.57 9.19 -24.43
CA ILE A 315 -31.82 9.58 -25.65
C ILE A 315 -30.27 9.65 -25.57
N THR A 316 -29.67 8.73 -26.32
CA THR A 316 -28.28 8.72 -26.81
C THR A 316 -27.97 9.84 -27.81
N PRO A 317 -26.77 10.44 -27.78
CA PRO A 317 -26.15 10.99 -28.98
C PRO A 317 -25.20 9.96 -29.62
N SER A 318 -25.29 9.91 -30.93
CA SER A 318 -24.61 9.04 -31.88
C SER A 318 -23.16 9.45 -32.16
N THR A 319 -22.38 8.43 -32.58
CA THR A 319 -21.07 8.39 -33.27
C THR A 319 -19.89 7.85 -32.45
N PRO A 320 -19.32 6.68 -32.83
CA PRO A 320 -18.07 6.21 -32.27
C PRO A 320 -16.93 6.92 -32.99
N ARG A 321 -16.30 7.91 -32.35
CA ARG A 321 -14.93 8.25 -32.73
C ARG A 321 -14.07 7.05 -32.36
N SER A 322 -13.39 6.46 -33.33
CA SER A 322 -12.37 5.44 -33.07
C SER A 322 -11.37 6.02 -32.08
N MET A 323 -11.38 5.51 -30.84
CA MET A 323 -10.35 5.83 -29.87
C MET A 323 -9.01 5.37 -30.46
N PRO A 324 -7.96 6.21 -30.48
CA PRO A 324 -6.64 5.77 -30.89
C PRO A 324 -6.21 4.60 -30.00
N SER A 325 -5.46 3.66 -30.56
CA SER A 325 -5.04 2.51 -29.77
C SER A 325 -4.21 2.97 -28.57
N PRO A 326 -4.29 2.25 -27.44
CA PRO A 326 -3.54 2.56 -26.23
C PRO A 326 -2.08 3.02 -26.50
N ALA A 327 -1.34 2.21 -27.27
CA ALA A 327 0.04 2.50 -27.67
C ALA A 327 0.22 3.82 -28.46
N GLN A 328 -0.76 4.23 -29.26
CA GLN A 328 -0.69 5.48 -30.06
C GLN A 328 -0.78 6.73 -29.18
N SER A 329 -1.49 6.68 -28.05
CA SER A 329 -1.58 7.80 -27.12
C SER A 329 -0.28 8.03 -26.34
N LEU A 330 0.45 6.95 -26.01
CA LEU A 330 1.77 7.04 -25.36
C LEU A 330 2.86 7.59 -26.27
N LEU A 331 2.80 7.26 -27.56
CA LEU A 331 3.76 7.76 -28.55
C LEU A 331 3.67 9.29 -28.74
N HIS A 332 2.51 9.89 -28.51
CA HIS A 332 2.33 11.35 -28.56
C HIS A 332 2.97 12.07 -27.35
N CYS A 333 3.26 11.34 -26.25
CA CYS A 333 3.91 11.88 -25.05
C CYS A 333 5.45 11.69 -25.04
N SER A 334 6.08 11.42 -26.19
CA SER A 334 7.54 11.32 -26.33
C SER A 334 8.21 10.25 -25.43
N PHE A 335 7.48 9.21 -25.02
CA PHE A 335 8.07 8.10 -24.28
C PHE A 335 8.49 6.97 -25.22
N LEU A 336 9.74 6.51 -25.09
CA LEU A 336 10.17 5.26 -25.67
C LEU A 336 9.78 4.12 -24.73
N ILE A 337 8.85 3.28 -25.16
CA ILE A 337 8.50 2.05 -24.43
C ILE A 337 9.43 0.95 -24.90
N GLU A 338 10.29 0.49 -24.00
CA GLU A 338 11.20 -0.61 -24.27
C GLU A 338 10.41 -1.92 -24.30
N LYS A 339 10.69 -2.75 -25.32
CA LYS A 339 10.07 -4.08 -25.48
C LYS A 339 10.85 -5.17 -24.76
N GLU A 340 12.14 -4.97 -24.57
CA GLU A 340 13.02 -5.91 -23.87
C GLU A 340 13.12 -5.54 -22.39
N ARG A 341 13.27 -6.56 -21.54
CA ARG A 341 13.41 -6.35 -20.11
C ARG A 341 14.65 -5.51 -19.83
N PRO A 342 14.52 -4.36 -19.15
CA PRO A 342 15.65 -3.50 -18.89
C PRO A 342 16.63 -4.22 -17.95
N ASP A 343 17.90 -4.23 -18.33
CA ASP A 343 18.99 -4.61 -17.44
C ASP A 343 19.07 -3.55 -16.33
N LEU A 344 18.54 -3.92 -15.16
CA LEU A 344 18.45 -3.01 -14.03
C LEU A 344 19.83 -2.60 -13.53
N GLY A 345 20.82 -3.50 -13.58
CA GLY A 345 22.19 -3.22 -13.20
C GLY A 345 22.85 -2.22 -14.15
N LEU A 346 22.63 -2.36 -15.46
CA LEU A 346 23.07 -1.36 -16.44
C LEU A 346 22.41 0.01 -16.18
N ARG A 347 21.09 0.04 -15.95
CA ARG A 347 20.36 1.29 -15.69
C ARG A 347 20.87 1.99 -14.44
N LEU A 348 21.02 1.26 -13.34
CA LEU A 348 21.54 1.81 -12.09
C LEU A 348 22.98 2.32 -12.24
N ARG A 349 23.83 1.61 -12.99
CA ARG A 349 25.20 2.08 -13.32
C ARG A 349 25.19 3.37 -14.15
N ILE A 350 24.28 3.51 -15.10
CA ILE A 350 24.12 4.75 -15.89
C ILE A 350 23.70 5.91 -14.99
N VAL A 351 22.67 5.70 -14.15
CA VAL A 351 22.20 6.73 -13.19
C VAL A 351 23.33 7.14 -12.25
N HIS A 352 23.99 6.15 -11.64
CA HIS A 352 25.09 6.37 -10.72
C HIS A 352 26.24 7.14 -11.36
N LYS A 353 26.65 6.76 -12.57
CA LYS A 353 27.69 7.46 -13.34
C LYS A 353 27.30 8.91 -13.60
N GLU A 354 26.07 9.16 -14.06
CA GLU A 354 25.60 10.50 -14.36
C GLU A 354 25.53 11.39 -13.11
N ILE A 355 25.07 10.85 -11.98
CA ILE A 355 25.05 11.58 -10.71
C ILE A 355 26.47 11.94 -10.29
N ARG A 356 27.36 10.94 -10.30
CA ARG A 356 28.76 11.10 -9.92
C ARG A 356 29.47 12.16 -10.75
N GLU A 357 29.27 12.16 -12.06
CA GLU A 357 29.92 13.10 -12.98
C GLU A 357 29.41 14.54 -12.84
N HIS A 358 28.11 14.74 -12.58
CA HIS A 358 27.51 16.08 -12.56
C HIS A 358 27.40 16.69 -11.15
N TYR A 359 27.30 15.86 -10.11
CA TYR A 359 27.00 16.30 -8.74
C TYR A 359 28.04 15.82 -7.71
N GLY A 360 28.98 14.96 -8.10
CA GLY A 360 30.10 14.53 -7.27
C GLY A 360 29.83 13.30 -6.39
N MET A 361 30.84 12.91 -5.61
CA MET A 361 30.84 11.68 -4.79
C MET A 361 29.95 11.78 -3.55
N ASN A 362 29.71 13.01 -3.06
CA ASN A 362 28.95 13.28 -1.84
C ASN A 362 27.46 13.58 -2.13
N ALA A 363 27.00 13.28 -3.34
CA ALA A 363 25.61 13.49 -3.72
C ALA A 363 24.69 12.58 -2.91
N GLU A 364 23.68 13.15 -2.26
CA GLU A 364 22.67 12.37 -1.54
C GLU A 364 21.63 11.83 -2.52
N VAL A 365 21.52 10.49 -2.61
CA VAL A 365 20.63 9.82 -3.56
C VAL A 365 19.68 8.90 -2.82
N ALA A 366 18.38 9.13 -2.97
CA ALA A 366 17.33 8.23 -2.48
C ALA A 366 16.92 7.25 -3.59
N LEU A 367 17.08 5.95 -3.33
CA LEU A 367 16.60 4.87 -4.18
C LEU A 367 15.31 4.28 -3.63
N LEU A 368 14.19 4.58 -4.28
CA LEU A 368 12.84 4.19 -3.89
C LEU A 368 12.40 2.98 -4.71
N ILE A 369 12.09 1.86 -4.04
CA ILE A 369 11.80 0.59 -4.71
C ILE A 369 10.44 0.04 -4.27
N SER A 370 9.60 -0.40 -5.21
CA SER A 370 8.28 -0.97 -4.94
C SER A 370 7.85 -2.00 -5.99
N GLY A 371 6.95 -2.92 -5.64
CA GLY A 371 6.42 -3.96 -6.56
C GLY A 371 6.86 -5.37 -6.18
N PRO A 372 7.02 -6.31 -7.14
CA PRO A 372 7.32 -7.72 -6.85
C PRO A 372 8.61 -7.92 -6.05
N ALA A 373 8.63 -8.90 -5.14
CA ALA A 373 9.78 -9.18 -4.27
C ALA A 373 11.08 -9.46 -5.03
N ASP A 374 10.98 -10.10 -6.21
CA ASP A 374 12.16 -10.37 -7.05
C ASP A 374 12.76 -9.10 -7.64
N LEU A 375 11.94 -8.13 -8.04
CA LEU A 375 12.40 -6.82 -8.50
C LEU A 375 13.08 -6.06 -7.36
N GLN A 376 12.49 -6.10 -6.17
CA GLN A 376 13.07 -5.44 -4.99
C GLN A 376 14.44 -6.04 -4.65
N ARG A 377 14.53 -7.38 -4.62
CA ARG A 377 15.78 -8.09 -4.34
C ARG A 377 16.87 -7.79 -5.36
N ASP A 378 16.54 -7.81 -6.65
CA ASP A 378 17.49 -7.52 -7.73
C ASP A 378 18.00 -6.08 -7.63
N ALA A 379 17.09 -5.11 -7.46
CA ALA A 379 17.44 -3.70 -7.28
C ALA A 379 18.40 -3.48 -6.10
N LEU A 380 18.17 -4.14 -4.97
CA LEU A 380 19.02 -4.07 -3.79
C LEU A 380 20.42 -4.64 -4.03
N LEU A 381 20.52 -5.78 -4.72
CA LEU A 381 21.81 -6.40 -5.04
C LEU A 381 22.63 -5.49 -5.94
N GLN A 382 22.02 -4.99 -7.03
CA GLN A 382 22.68 -4.08 -7.96
C GLN A 382 23.08 -2.75 -7.30
N ALA A 383 22.24 -2.20 -6.41
CA ALA A 383 22.54 -0.96 -5.69
C ALA A 383 23.71 -1.12 -4.70
N ARG A 384 23.88 -2.28 -4.08
CA ARG A 384 24.99 -2.55 -3.13
C ARG A 384 26.36 -2.63 -3.79
N GLU A 385 26.41 -2.93 -5.09
CA GLU A 385 27.67 -2.94 -5.86
C GLU A 385 28.19 -1.52 -6.14
N LEU A 386 27.34 -0.50 -5.93
CA LEU A 386 27.67 0.90 -6.17
C LEU A 386 28.16 1.54 -4.87
N VAL A 387 29.42 2.03 -4.88
CA VAL A 387 30.09 2.52 -3.67
C VAL A 387 29.80 3.99 -3.40
N GLU A 388 30.10 4.89 -4.35
CA GLU A 388 29.92 6.34 -4.16
C GLU A 388 29.51 7.05 -5.47
N PRO A 389 28.46 7.90 -5.44
CA PRO A 389 27.60 8.20 -4.29
C PRO A 389 26.72 7.01 -3.87
N ALA A 390 26.66 6.74 -2.56
CA ALA A 390 25.88 5.64 -2.03
C ALA A 390 24.37 5.94 -2.14
N PHE A 391 23.60 4.92 -2.50
CA PHE A 391 22.14 5.01 -2.55
C PHE A 391 21.54 4.76 -1.17
N ALA A 392 20.81 5.73 -0.63
CA ALA A 392 19.94 5.54 0.51
C ALA A 392 18.69 4.78 0.05
N ILE A 393 18.60 3.50 0.39
CA ILE A 393 17.56 2.62 -0.15
C ILE A 393 16.31 2.67 0.73
N HIS A 394 15.17 2.88 0.08
CA HIS A 394 13.85 2.97 0.68
C HIS A 394 12.89 2.01 -0.01
N GLU A 395 12.60 0.89 0.65
CA GLU A 395 11.62 -0.08 0.17
C GLU A 395 10.20 0.31 0.58
N LYS A 396 9.28 0.23 -0.38
CA LYS A 396 7.85 0.34 -0.14
C LYS A 396 7.21 -1.01 -0.45
N SER A 397 6.89 -1.74 0.61
CA SER A 397 6.08 -2.96 0.55
C SER A 397 4.84 -2.80 1.40
N PHE A 398 3.76 -3.47 1.01
CA PHE A 398 2.67 -3.75 1.95
C PHE A 398 3.23 -4.73 2.97
N LEU A 399 3.32 -4.32 4.23
CA LEU A 399 3.48 -5.27 5.33
C LEU A 399 2.12 -5.99 5.44
N LEU A 400 1.98 -7.09 4.70
CA LEU A 400 0.82 -7.99 4.77
C LEU A 400 1.02 -9.05 5.84
#